data_AF-A0A3D3ZSZ2-F1
#
_entry.id   AF-A0A3D3ZSZ2-F1
#
_cell.length_a   1.000
_cell.length_b   1.000
_cell.length_c   1.000
_cell.angle_alpha   90.00
_cell.angle_beta   90.00
_cell.angle_gamma   90.00
#
_symmetry.space_group_name_H-M   'P 1'
#
loop_
_entity.id
_entity.type
_entity.pdbx_description
1 polymer ?
#
loop_
_entity_poly.entity_id
_entity_poly.type
_entity_poly.pdbx_seq_one_letter_code
_entity_poly.pdbx_strand_id
1 'polypeptide(L)'
;MRLSALFVRLAAFCLAAIVCGFAARVVVATVETRSVQAVDLALEENGHRFASVLGDGLQVILEGEAPSEALRFRAISTAGGMVDASRVIDNMTVTDSAGIQAPEFSMEILRNDSGISIIGLIPATSDRDDLTETLTGMAGEDSNFADFLETADYEVPLGWEPAVEFGLRALRQLPRSKISVRAGRVSVEAISDSPEQKAQLETSLRRSSPDELLITLNISAPRPVVSPFVTRFIIDENGARFDSCVADTPAAERLIGATAQTIGVEGRVGCTVALGAPTTRWADAVTMSMSALDELGGGTVTISDADVTLVAKAGAVQGNFDRIAGELENALPEVFALEAVLPAAPTEGEEGPPQFIATLSPEGLVQLRGRVSSELLNSTAENFASAKFASADISMATRIVDGLPNSWSVRVLAGIEALSKLSNGSVTVEPGNVVVRGNSGIPDAGGEITRLLIDKLGETEEFEVAVTYVEALDPIASMPTEEECLASIMAVTEARKITFEPSSATIAGEGAGILDDITEILQRCADLRIEIAGYTDSQGSEGGNQRLSQQRANAVLDGLRVRRVPVASFRAVGYGEADPIADNETAEGREANRRIEFSLIVPESTEQKTALEQIEEEAAQAAEDATQEEPTE
;
A
#
# COMPACT_ATOMS: atom_id res chain seq x y z
N MET A 1 -50.29 -67.16 -86.07
CA MET A 1 -49.57 -66.08 -86.78
C MET A 1 -48.08 -66.38 -86.73
N ARG A 2 -47.40 -66.53 -87.87
CA ARG A 2 -45.95 -66.75 -87.91
C ARG A 2 -45.27 -65.38 -87.87
N LEU A 3 -44.56 -65.08 -86.77
CA LEU A 3 -43.76 -63.85 -86.66
C LEU A 3 -42.67 -63.86 -87.75
N SER A 4 -42.40 -62.70 -88.36
CA SER A 4 -41.37 -62.59 -89.39
C SER A 4 -39.99 -62.85 -88.78
N ALA A 5 -39.12 -63.54 -89.51
CA ALA A 5 -37.76 -63.83 -89.06
C ALA A 5 -36.94 -62.56 -88.73
N LEU A 6 -37.30 -61.42 -89.33
CA LEU A 6 -36.68 -60.12 -89.07
C LEU A 6 -37.04 -59.58 -87.66
N PHE A 7 -38.30 -59.69 -87.26
CA PHE A 7 -38.78 -59.19 -85.96
C PHE A 7 -38.11 -59.93 -84.79
N VAL A 8 -37.97 -61.26 -84.91
CA VAL A 8 -37.31 -62.08 -83.87
C VAL A 8 -35.85 -61.68 -83.67
N ARG A 9 -35.13 -61.34 -84.76
CA ARG A 9 -33.73 -60.88 -84.68
C ARG A 9 -33.62 -59.51 -84.01
N LEU A 10 -34.46 -58.55 -84.41
CA LEU A 10 -34.51 -57.22 -83.80
C LEU A 10 -34.86 -57.28 -82.30
N ALA A 11 -35.87 -58.07 -81.93
CA ALA A 11 -36.23 -58.28 -80.54
C ALA A 11 -35.08 -58.91 -79.73
N ALA A 12 -34.33 -59.86 -80.30
CA ALA A 12 -33.16 -60.45 -79.66
C ALA A 12 -32.03 -59.44 -79.44
N PHE A 13 -31.73 -58.57 -80.41
CA PHE A 13 -30.74 -57.49 -80.25
C PHE A 13 -31.17 -56.45 -79.22
N CYS A 14 -32.44 -56.04 -79.21
CA CYS A 14 -32.96 -55.12 -78.19
C CYS A 14 -32.91 -55.73 -76.79
N LEU A 15 -33.29 -57.01 -76.65
CA LEU A 15 -33.19 -57.72 -75.36
C LEU A 15 -31.73 -57.82 -74.90
N ALA A 16 -30.80 -58.16 -75.81
CA ALA A 16 -29.38 -58.20 -75.51
C ALA A 16 -28.86 -56.83 -75.07
N ALA A 17 -29.24 -55.74 -75.73
CA ALA A 17 -28.85 -54.39 -75.33
C ALA A 17 -29.40 -54.01 -73.95
N ILE A 18 -30.64 -54.36 -73.62
CA ILE A 18 -31.25 -54.13 -72.30
C ILE A 18 -30.51 -54.94 -71.22
N VAL A 19 -30.25 -56.22 -71.48
CA VAL A 19 -29.54 -57.11 -70.54
C VAL A 19 -28.11 -56.63 -70.33
N CYS A 20 -27.39 -56.25 -71.39
CA CYS A 20 -26.04 -55.69 -71.29
C CYS A 20 -26.04 -54.35 -70.52
N GLY A 21 -27.01 -53.46 -70.78
CA GLY A 21 -27.13 -52.19 -70.06
C GLY A 21 -27.45 -52.39 -68.58
N PHE A 22 -28.32 -53.35 -68.25
CA PHE A 22 -28.62 -53.71 -66.86
C PHE A 22 -27.40 -54.33 -66.16
N ALA A 23 -26.75 -55.30 -66.81
CA ALA A 23 -25.54 -55.93 -66.28
C ALA A 23 -24.41 -54.90 -66.04
N ALA A 24 -24.21 -53.97 -66.97
CA ALA A 24 -23.23 -52.89 -66.82
C ALA A 24 -23.55 -52.00 -65.60
N ARG A 25 -24.83 -51.60 -65.42
CA ARG A 25 -25.23 -50.81 -64.24
C ARG A 25 -25.03 -51.56 -62.93
N VAL A 26 -25.36 -52.85 -62.89
CA VAL A 26 -25.15 -53.68 -61.69
C VAL A 26 -23.66 -53.82 -61.37
N VAL A 27 -22.82 -54.01 -62.39
CA VAL A 27 -21.36 -54.11 -62.20
C VAL A 27 -20.79 -52.80 -61.67
N VAL A 28 -21.15 -51.65 -62.26
CA VAL A 28 -20.68 -50.33 -61.80
C VAL A 28 -21.11 -50.09 -60.36
N ALA A 29 -22.39 -50.26 -60.04
CA ALA A 29 -22.91 -50.06 -58.68
C ALA A 29 -22.24 -51.00 -57.65
N THR A 30 -21.93 -52.24 -58.05
CA THR A 30 -21.25 -53.21 -57.17
C THR A 30 -19.80 -52.82 -56.91
N VAL A 31 -19.07 -52.37 -57.95
CA VAL A 31 -17.69 -51.91 -57.84
C VAL A 31 -17.61 -50.66 -56.99
N GLU A 32 -18.49 -49.69 -57.24
CA GLU A 32 -18.61 -48.45 -56.49
C GLU A 32 -18.89 -48.71 -55.00
N THR A 33 -19.91 -49.51 -54.69
CA THR A 33 -20.25 -49.86 -53.30
C THR A 33 -19.09 -50.54 -52.58
N ARG A 34 -18.39 -51.47 -53.25
CA ARG A 34 -17.23 -52.15 -52.67
C ARG A 34 -16.03 -51.22 -52.49
N SER A 35 -15.78 -50.32 -53.43
CA SER A 35 -14.68 -49.35 -53.33
C SER A 35 -14.93 -48.36 -52.19
N VAL A 36 -16.14 -47.84 -52.05
CA VAL A 36 -16.50 -46.94 -50.94
C VAL A 36 -16.34 -47.65 -49.60
N GLN A 37 -16.93 -48.84 -49.43
CA GLN A 37 -16.81 -49.60 -48.18
C GLN A 37 -15.36 -49.95 -47.82
N ALA A 38 -14.53 -50.28 -48.80
CA ALA A 38 -13.14 -50.63 -48.56
C ALA A 38 -12.30 -49.42 -48.14
N VAL A 39 -12.53 -48.25 -48.75
CA VAL A 39 -11.83 -47.01 -48.39
C VAL A 39 -12.31 -46.50 -47.03
N ASP A 40 -13.62 -46.52 -46.79
CA ASP A 40 -14.24 -46.07 -45.53
C ASP A 40 -13.70 -46.88 -44.33
N LEU A 41 -13.69 -48.22 -44.44
CA LEU A 41 -13.12 -49.09 -43.43
C LEU A 41 -11.63 -48.81 -43.20
N ALA A 42 -10.85 -48.60 -44.26
CA ALA A 42 -9.42 -48.30 -44.14
C ALA A 42 -9.16 -46.94 -43.45
N LEU A 43 -9.99 -45.93 -43.72
CA LEU A 43 -9.90 -44.64 -43.03
C LEU A 43 -10.26 -44.77 -41.55
N GLU A 44 -11.30 -45.52 -41.21
CA GLU A 44 -11.69 -45.77 -39.81
C GLU A 44 -10.60 -46.53 -39.04
N GLU A 45 -10.04 -47.60 -39.62
CA GLU A 45 -8.98 -48.41 -39.01
C GLU A 45 -7.69 -47.60 -38.74
N ASN A 46 -7.39 -46.62 -39.60
CA ASN A 46 -6.22 -45.74 -39.44
C ASN A 46 -6.54 -44.46 -38.64
N GLY A 47 -7.71 -44.37 -38.02
CA GLY A 47 -8.09 -43.26 -37.14
C GLY A 47 -8.44 -41.97 -37.87
N HIS A 48 -8.74 -42.01 -39.17
CA HIS A 48 -9.10 -40.88 -40.01
C HIS A 48 -10.61 -40.63 -40.04
N ARG A 49 -11.28 -40.71 -38.88
CA ARG A 49 -12.75 -40.59 -38.76
C ARG A 49 -13.32 -39.22 -39.16
N PHE A 50 -12.45 -38.22 -39.33
CA PHE A 50 -12.83 -36.90 -39.82
C PHE A 50 -13.10 -36.88 -41.34
N ALA A 51 -12.68 -37.92 -42.07
CA ALA A 51 -12.86 -38.04 -43.51
C ALA A 51 -14.01 -39.01 -43.82
N SER A 52 -14.94 -38.56 -44.64
CA SER A 52 -16.07 -39.32 -45.16
C SER A 52 -15.87 -39.63 -46.64
N VAL A 53 -16.43 -40.75 -47.11
CA VAL A 53 -16.16 -41.29 -48.45
C VAL A 53 -17.43 -41.33 -49.30
N LEU A 54 -17.38 -40.72 -50.48
CA LEU A 54 -18.44 -40.75 -51.48
C LEU A 54 -17.95 -41.45 -52.75
N GLY A 55 -18.81 -42.29 -53.34
CA GLY A 55 -18.55 -42.91 -54.64
C GLY A 55 -19.24 -42.14 -55.76
N ASP A 56 -18.52 -41.92 -56.86
CA ASP A 56 -19.11 -41.50 -58.15
C ASP A 56 -18.54 -42.38 -59.27
N GLY A 57 -19.23 -43.48 -59.54
CA GLY A 57 -18.85 -44.46 -60.56
C GLY A 57 -17.52 -45.15 -60.26
N LEU A 58 -16.43 -44.66 -60.86
CA LEU A 58 -15.07 -45.14 -60.56
C LEU A 58 -14.29 -44.20 -59.63
N GLN A 59 -14.75 -42.98 -59.37
CA GLN A 59 -14.04 -42.05 -58.50
C GLN A 59 -14.48 -42.22 -57.05
N VAL A 60 -13.56 -41.90 -56.14
CA VAL A 60 -13.79 -41.86 -54.70
C VAL A 60 -13.48 -40.44 -54.23
N ILE A 61 -14.48 -39.76 -53.68
CA ILE A 61 -14.37 -38.38 -53.20
C ILE A 61 -14.26 -38.42 -51.67
N LEU A 62 -13.23 -37.80 -51.13
CA LEU A 62 -13.04 -37.64 -49.69
C LEU A 62 -13.54 -36.25 -49.27
N GLU A 63 -14.46 -36.21 -48.29
CA GLU A 63 -15.02 -34.96 -47.74
C GLU A 63 -14.87 -34.94 -46.22
N GLY A 64 -14.71 -33.76 -45.64
CA GLY A 64 -14.58 -33.60 -44.18
C GLY A 64 -13.57 -32.53 -43.81
N GLU A 65 -13.40 -32.33 -42.50
CA GLU A 65 -12.50 -31.31 -41.96
C GLU A 65 -11.36 -31.95 -41.17
N ALA A 66 -10.15 -31.85 -41.70
CA ALA A 66 -8.96 -32.45 -41.11
C ALA A 66 -8.36 -31.54 -40.02
N PRO A 67 -7.95 -32.07 -38.86
CA PRO A 67 -7.35 -31.27 -37.79
C PRO A 67 -5.99 -30.64 -38.14
N SER A 68 -5.30 -31.16 -39.16
CA SER A 68 -4.05 -30.59 -39.68
C SER A 68 -3.81 -31.05 -41.12
N GLU A 69 -2.98 -30.29 -41.85
CA GLU A 69 -2.56 -30.63 -43.22
C GLU A 69 -1.90 -32.03 -43.28
N ALA A 70 -1.09 -32.39 -42.29
CA ALA A 70 -0.44 -33.69 -42.23
C ALA A 70 -1.44 -34.86 -42.12
N LEU A 71 -2.53 -34.68 -41.37
CA LEU A 71 -3.57 -35.70 -41.26
C LEU A 71 -4.43 -35.79 -42.52
N ARG A 72 -4.73 -34.66 -43.17
CA ARG A 72 -5.40 -34.61 -44.48
C ARG A 72 -4.63 -35.42 -45.52
N PHE A 73 -3.32 -35.20 -45.64
CA PHE A 73 -2.47 -35.96 -46.57
C PHE A 73 -2.41 -37.45 -46.24
N ARG A 74 -2.38 -37.83 -44.96
CA ARG A 74 -2.41 -39.25 -44.55
C ARG A 74 -3.73 -39.93 -44.94
N ALA A 75 -4.88 -39.26 -44.76
CA ALA A 75 -6.17 -39.78 -45.19
C ALA A 75 -6.23 -40.03 -46.71
N ILE A 76 -5.74 -39.08 -47.52
CA ILE A 76 -5.66 -39.24 -48.99
C ILE A 76 -4.77 -40.43 -49.37
N SER A 77 -3.62 -40.56 -48.72
CA SER A 77 -2.68 -41.66 -48.96
C SER A 77 -3.27 -43.02 -48.58
N THR A 78 -4.04 -43.10 -47.48
CA THR A 78 -4.73 -44.31 -47.04
C THR A 78 -5.81 -44.73 -48.04
N ALA A 79 -6.61 -43.77 -48.55
CA ALA A 79 -7.58 -44.04 -49.60
C ALA A 79 -6.93 -44.50 -50.92
N GLY A 80 -5.81 -43.88 -51.31
CA GLY A 80 -5.02 -44.26 -52.49
C GLY A 80 -4.30 -45.60 -52.38
N GLY A 81 -4.28 -46.22 -51.18
CA GLY A 81 -3.83 -47.59 -50.97
C GLY A 81 -4.91 -48.64 -51.28
N MET A 82 -6.19 -48.25 -51.21
CA MET A 82 -7.34 -49.15 -51.43
C MET A 82 -7.88 -49.07 -52.86
N VAL A 83 -7.75 -47.91 -53.50
CA VAL A 83 -8.10 -47.68 -54.91
C VAL A 83 -6.95 -46.94 -55.60
N ASP A 84 -6.88 -47.01 -56.94
CA ASP A 84 -5.85 -46.26 -57.69
C ASP A 84 -5.88 -44.78 -57.31
N ALA A 85 -4.73 -44.22 -56.95
CA ALA A 85 -4.61 -42.84 -56.47
C ALA A 85 -5.15 -41.79 -57.46
N SER A 86 -5.16 -42.07 -58.77
CA SER A 86 -5.76 -41.18 -59.77
C SER A 86 -7.29 -41.08 -59.69
N ARG A 87 -7.92 -41.98 -58.93
CA ARG A 87 -9.37 -42.06 -58.71
C ARG A 87 -9.81 -41.37 -57.42
N VAL A 88 -8.87 -40.99 -56.56
CA VAL A 88 -9.16 -40.31 -55.28
C VAL A 88 -9.21 -38.80 -55.53
N ILE A 89 -10.36 -38.20 -55.25
CA ILE A 89 -10.58 -36.76 -55.30
C ILE A 89 -10.65 -36.25 -53.87
N ASP A 90 -9.81 -35.28 -53.56
CA ASP A 90 -9.76 -34.67 -52.24
C ASP A 90 -10.59 -33.37 -52.23
N ASN A 91 -11.62 -33.37 -51.39
CA ASN A 91 -12.51 -32.24 -51.13
C ASN A 91 -12.56 -31.93 -49.61
N MET A 92 -11.51 -32.32 -48.86
CA MET A 92 -11.40 -32.05 -47.43
C MET A 92 -10.80 -30.66 -47.15
N THR A 93 -11.29 -30.00 -46.11
CA THR A 93 -10.75 -28.74 -45.57
C THR A 93 -9.86 -29.01 -44.34
N VAL A 94 -9.10 -28.00 -43.88
CA VAL A 94 -8.30 -28.09 -42.65
C VAL A 94 -8.83 -27.10 -41.63
N THR A 95 -8.96 -27.53 -40.37
CA THR A 95 -9.37 -26.66 -39.26
C THR A 95 -8.34 -25.55 -39.06
N ASP A 96 -8.81 -24.30 -39.00
CA ASP A 96 -7.95 -23.14 -38.79
C ASP A 96 -7.35 -23.19 -37.37
N SER A 97 -6.03 -23.10 -37.25
CA SER A 97 -5.36 -23.05 -35.95
C SER A 97 -5.81 -21.79 -35.22
N ALA A 98 -6.34 -21.92 -34.00
CA ALA A 98 -6.69 -20.79 -33.16
C ALA A 98 -5.53 -19.78 -33.11
N GLY A 99 -5.83 -18.51 -33.39
CA GLY A 99 -4.85 -17.46 -33.61
C GLY A 99 -3.86 -17.29 -32.45
N ILE A 100 -2.64 -16.86 -32.80
CA ILE A 100 -1.58 -16.48 -31.87
C ILE A 100 -2.16 -15.45 -30.89
N GLN A 101 -2.30 -15.80 -29.61
CA GLN A 101 -2.68 -14.84 -28.58
C GLN A 101 -1.61 -13.74 -28.51
N ALA A 102 -2.04 -12.48 -28.47
CA ALA A 102 -1.12 -11.35 -28.38
C ALA A 102 -0.30 -11.43 -27.07
N PRO A 103 1.01 -11.12 -27.11
CA PRO A 103 1.83 -11.09 -25.90
C PRO A 103 1.38 -9.96 -24.97
N GLU A 104 1.50 -10.17 -23.66
CA GLU A 104 1.21 -9.11 -22.69
C GLU A 104 2.31 -8.05 -22.69
N PHE A 105 1.91 -6.79 -22.88
CA PHE A 105 2.82 -5.66 -22.72
C PHE A 105 3.13 -5.42 -21.25
N SER A 106 4.41 -5.33 -20.93
CA SER A 106 4.89 -5.08 -19.58
C SER A 106 6.24 -4.39 -19.62
N MET A 107 6.48 -3.52 -18.64
CA MET A 107 7.71 -2.75 -18.53
C MET A 107 8.14 -2.67 -17.07
N GLU A 108 9.37 -3.07 -16.77
CA GLU A 108 9.97 -2.92 -15.45
C GLU A 108 11.09 -1.88 -15.51
N ILE A 109 11.04 -0.93 -14.59
CA ILE A 109 12.03 0.13 -14.42
C ILE A 109 12.67 -0.05 -13.05
N LEU A 110 14.00 -0.18 -13.04
CA LEU A 110 14.83 -0.27 -11.84
C LEU A 110 15.63 1.01 -11.73
N ARG A 111 15.53 1.71 -10.60
CA ARG A 111 16.32 2.90 -10.28
C ARG A 111 17.02 2.73 -8.94
N ASN A 112 18.32 3.00 -8.93
CA ASN A 112 19.15 3.02 -7.74
C ASN A 112 20.20 4.13 -7.84
N ASP A 113 21.08 4.22 -6.84
CA ASP A 113 22.13 5.24 -6.78
C ASP A 113 23.15 5.15 -7.94
N SER A 114 23.22 4.01 -8.65
CA SER A 114 24.12 3.78 -9.80
C SER A 114 23.51 4.13 -11.16
N GLY A 115 22.18 4.31 -11.23
CA GLY A 115 21.48 4.70 -12.44
C GLY A 115 20.12 4.01 -12.65
N ILE A 116 19.69 3.92 -13.91
CA ILE A 116 18.37 3.41 -14.29
C ILE A 116 18.51 2.27 -15.30
N SER A 117 17.79 1.17 -15.08
CA SER A 117 17.69 0.05 -16.01
C SER A 117 16.22 -0.18 -16.35
N ILE A 118 15.91 -0.35 -17.62
CA ILE A 118 14.55 -0.61 -18.10
C ILE A 118 14.52 -1.88 -18.95
N ILE A 119 13.51 -2.73 -18.74
CA ILE A 119 13.33 -4.00 -19.45
C ILE A 119 11.84 -4.26 -19.68
N GLY A 120 11.49 -4.88 -20.81
CA GLY A 120 10.11 -5.28 -21.07
C GLY A 120 9.72 -5.24 -22.54
N LEU A 121 8.44 -5.47 -22.80
CA LEU A 121 7.82 -5.42 -24.11
C LEU A 121 6.80 -4.28 -24.14
N ILE A 122 6.97 -3.34 -25.07
CA ILE A 122 6.07 -2.21 -25.26
C ILE A 122 5.40 -2.24 -26.65
N PRO A 123 4.23 -1.61 -26.83
CA PRO A 123 3.61 -1.48 -28.14
C PRO A 123 4.48 -0.70 -29.12
N ALA A 124 4.47 -1.07 -30.40
CA ALA A 124 5.23 -0.38 -31.45
C ALA A 124 4.80 1.09 -31.66
N THR A 125 3.58 1.45 -31.25
CA THR A 125 3.07 2.82 -31.25
C THR A 125 3.55 3.67 -30.07
N SER A 126 4.15 3.05 -29.05
CA SER A 126 4.74 3.78 -27.92
C SER A 126 6.04 4.46 -28.34
N ASP A 127 6.22 5.72 -27.97
CA ASP A 127 7.42 6.49 -28.29
C ASP A 127 8.60 6.06 -27.41
N ARG A 128 9.33 5.03 -27.86
CA ARG A 128 10.51 4.50 -27.15
C ARG A 128 11.61 5.55 -27.01
N ASP A 129 11.79 6.39 -28.03
CA ASP A 129 12.87 7.36 -28.07
C ASP A 129 12.62 8.46 -27.02
N ASP A 130 11.38 8.98 -26.93
CA ASP A 130 10.97 9.94 -25.89
C ASP A 130 11.06 9.34 -24.47
N LEU A 131 10.65 8.08 -24.30
CA LEU A 131 10.76 7.35 -23.03
C LEU A 131 12.23 7.23 -22.60
N THR A 132 13.11 6.88 -23.54
CA THR A 132 14.54 6.71 -23.31
C THR A 132 15.22 8.04 -22.97
N GLU A 133 14.89 9.11 -23.68
CA GLU A 133 15.40 10.46 -23.40
C GLU A 133 14.95 10.94 -22.01
N THR A 134 13.67 10.75 -21.69
CA THR A 134 13.09 11.09 -20.39
C THR A 134 13.81 10.36 -19.25
N LEU A 135 14.03 9.05 -19.38
CA LEU A 135 14.71 8.24 -18.36
C LEU A 135 16.20 8.58 -18.25
N THR A 136 16.87 8.84 -19.37
CA THR A 136 18.28 9.29 -19.37
C THR A 136 18.43 10.62 -18.63
N GLY A 137 17.51 11.57 -18.85
CA GLY A 137 17.48 12.83 -18.12
C GLY A 137 17.24 12.67 -16.62
N MET A 138 16.50 11.63 -16.19
CA MET A 138 16.29 11.33 -14.77
C MET A 138 17.47 10.63 -14.10
N ALA A 139 18.26 9.88 -14.85
CA ALA A 139 19.42 9.17 -14.33
C ALA A 139 20.54 10.15 -13.94
N GLY A 140 20.75 11.21 -14.75
CA GLY A 140 21.77 12.25 -14.56
C GLY A 140 23.05 11.97 -15.36
N GLU A 141 23.83 13.03 -15.67
CA GLU A 141 24.94 13.00 -16.65
C GLU A 141 26.06 11.98 -16.35
N ASP A 142 26.23 11.58 -15.08
CA ASP A 142 27.29 10.65 -14.62
C ASP A 142 26.79 9.22 -14.28
N SER A 143 25.52 8.92 -14.58
CA SER A 143 24.87 7.66 -14.17
C SER A 143 24.75 6.64 -15.31
N ASN A 144 24.68 5.35 -14.99
CA ASN A 144 24.52 4.31 -16.00
C ASN A 144 23.04 4.14 -16.38
N PHE A 145 22.72 4.26 -17.67
CA PHE A 145 21.43 3.91 -18.23
C PHE A 145 21.52 2.61 -19.05
N ALA A 146 20.64 1.65 -18.78
CA ALA A 146 20.55 0.39 -19.51
C ALA A 146 19.14 0.17 -20.06
N ASP A 147 19.03 -0.01 -21.38
CA ASP A 147 17.75 -0.23 -22.08
C ASP A 147 17.70 -1.62 -22.71
N PHE A 148 16.76 -2.42 -22.22
CA PHE A 148 16.43 -3.76 -22.70
C PHE A 148 14.95 -3.85 -23.10
N LEU A 149 14.37 -2.77 -23.62
CA LEU A 149 13.02 -2.75 -24.17
C LEU A 149 12.98 -3.38 -25.56
N GLU A 150 11.96 -4.22 -25.76
CA GLU A 150 11.53 -4.71 -27.08
C GLU A 150 10.18 -4.12 -27.47
N THR A 151 9.90 -4.11 -28.77
CA THR A 151 8.64 -3.56 -29.34
C THR A 151 7.89 -4.64 -30.07
N ALA A 152 6.56 -4.65 -29.97
CA ALA A 152 5.70 -5.52 -30.76
C ALA A 152 4.50 -4.77 -31.35
N ASP A 153 4.14 -5.11 -32.58
CA ASP A 153 3.07 -4.48 -33.36
C ASP A 153 1.73 -5.20 -33.12
N TYR A 154 1.12 -4.90 -31.97
CA TYR A 154 -0.23 -5.36 -31.58
C TYR A 154 -1.06 -4.17 -31.08
N GLU A 155 -2.37 -4.36 -30.97
CA GLU A 155 -3.29 -3.34 -30.45
C GLU A 155 -2.91 -2.95 -29.01
N VAL A 156 -2.89 -1.64 -28.72
CA VAL A 156 -2.52 -1.11 -27.40
C VAL A 156 -3.64 -1.41 -26.41
N PRO A 157 -3.39 -2.13 -25.31
CA PRO A 157 -4.40 -2.39 -24.30
C PRO A 157 -4.85 -1.10 -23.59
N LEU A 158 -6.12 -1.08 -23.19
CA LEU A 158 -6.67 0.00 -22.36
C LEU A 158 -5.86 0.16 -21.06
N GLY A 159 -5.62 1.42 -20.67
CA GLY A 159 -4.87 1.75 -19.45
C GLY A 159 -3.35 1.62 -19.56
N TRP A 160 -2.78 1.29 -20.73
CA TRP A 160 -1.32 1.25 -20.93
C TRP A 160 -0.66 2.63 -20.78
N GLU A 161 -1.14 3.62 -21.53
CA GLU A 161 -0.57 4.98 -21.50
C GLU A 161 -0.65 5.63 -20.11
N PRO A 162 -1.80 5.62 -19.40
CA PRO A 162 -1.87 6.10 -18.02
C PRO A 162 -0.89 5.38 -17.08
N ALA A 163 -0.71 4.06 -17.26
CA ALA A 163 0.19 3.27 -16.42
C ALA A 163 1.65 3.67 -16.62
N VAL A 164 2.07 3.90 -17.86
CA VAL A 164 3.42 4.40 -18.18
C VAL A 164 3.63 5.79 -17.60
N GLU A 165 2.67 6.71 -17.77
CA GLU A 165 2.80 8.08 -17.26
C GLU A 165 2.90 8.11 -15.73
N PHE A 166 2.05 7.34 -15.03
CA PHE A 166 2.13 7.19 -13.58
C PHE A 166 3.47 6.58 -13.16
N GLY A 167 3.93 5.53 -13.84
CA GLY A 167 5.20 4.88 -13.56
C GLY A 167 6.38 5.86 -13.64
N LEU A 168 6.45 6.68 -14.69
CA LEU A 168 7.49 7.72 -14.83
C LEU A 168 7.39 8.80 -13.75
N ARG A 169 6.17 9.19 -13.35
CA ARG A 169 5.96 10.17 -12.27
C ARG A 169 6.39 9.63 -10.90
N ALA A 170 6.09 8.36 -10.63
CA ALA A 170 6.52 7.67 -9.43
C ALA A 170 8.06 7.56 -9.39
N LEU A 171 8.68 7.22 -10.53
CA LEU A 171 10.12 7.12 -10.66
C LEU A 171 10.84 8.43 -10.30
N ARG A 172 10.28 9.59 -10.66
CA ARG A 172 10.85 10.91 -10.30
C ARG A 172 10.94 11.13 -8.79
N GLN A 173 9.96 10.65 -8.04
CA GLN A 173 9.88 10.83 -6.58
C GLN A 173 10.64 9.75 -5.81
N LEU A 174 10.97 8.63 -6.46
CA LEU A 174 11.52 7.44 -5.81
C LEU A 174 12.92 7.09 -6.36
N PRO A 175 14.00 7.64 -5.76
CA PRO A 175 15.37 7.43 -6.24
C PRO A 175 15.88 5.99 -6.06
N ARG A 176 15.22 5.19 -5.21
CA ARG A 176 15.53 3.77 -4.98
C ARG A 176 14.25 2.96 -5.12
N SER A 177 13.96 2.52 -6.35
CA SER A 177 12.70 1.86 -6.65
C SER A 177 12.78 0.84 -7.78
N LYS A 178 11.84 -0.11 -7.72
CA LYS A 178 11.44 -0.99 -8.81
C LYS A 178 9.98 -0.66 -9.14
N ILE A 179 9.73 -0.25 -10.38
CA ILE A 179 8.39 0.08 -10.88
C ILE A 179 8.04 -0.90 -11.98
N SER A 180 6.96 -1.65 -11.80
CA SER A 180 6.46 -2.62 -12.78
C SER A 180 5.14 -2.10 -13.36
N VAL A 181 5.13 -1.86 -14.66
CA VAL A 181 4.01 -1.29 -15.42
C VAL A 181 3.41 -2.38 -16.30
N ARG A 182 2.09 -2.55 -16.21
CA ARG A 182 1.26 -3.38 -17.09
C ARG A 182 0.01 -2.58 -17.48
N ALA A 183 -0.72 -3.04 -18.48
CA ALA A 183 -2.02 -2.45 -18.84
C ALA A 183 -2.95 -2.42 -17.61
N GLY A 184 -3.41 -1.24 -17.21
CA GLY A 184 -4.32 -1.07 -16.08
C GLY A 184 -3.72 -1.29 -14.69
N ARG A 185 -2.41 -1.59 -14.55
CA ARG A 185 -1.80 -1.91 -13.26
C ARG A 185 -0.36 -1.40 -13.14
N VAL A 186 -0.05 -0.77 -12.00
CA VAL A 186 1.32 -0.37 -11.64
C VAL A 186 1.67 -0.88 -10.25
N SER A 187 2.79 -1.61 -10.14
CA SER A 187 3.38 -1.98 -8.85
C SER A 187 4.62 -1.13 -8.60
N VAL A 188 4.72 -0.55 -7.42
CA VAL A 188 5.86 0.27 -6.99
C VAL A 188 6.45 -0.34 -5.73
N GLU A 189 7.67 -0.83 -5.83
CA GLU A 189 8.49 -1.26 -4.70
C GLU A 189 9.58 -0.21 -4.48
N ALA A 190 9.68 0.36 -3.28
CA ALA A 190 10.64 1.42 -3.01
C ALA A 190 11.16 1.43 -1.57
N ILE A 191 12.28 2.12 -1.38
CA ILE A 191 12.89 2.38 -0.08
C ILE A 191 12.86 3.89 0.16
N SER A 192 12.27 4.32 1.28
CA SER A 192 12.36 5.71 1.77
C SER A 192 13.57 5.91 2.67
N ASP A 193 13.88 7.15 3.02
CA ASP A 193 14.95 7.51 3.96
C ASP A 193 14.44 7.52 5.42
N SER A 194 13.15 7.79 5.63
CA SER A 194 12.52 7.84 6.95
C SER A 194 11.04 7.38 6.94
N PRO A 195 10.46 7.07 8.12
CA PRO A 195 9.02 6.79 8.26
C PRO A 195 8.12 7.96 7.82
N GLU A 196 8.51 9.20 8.12
CA GLU A 196 7.76 10.40 7.75
C GLU A 196 7.79 10.59 6.22
N GLN A 197 8.97 10.39 5.61
CA GLN A 197 9.12 10.45 4.16
C GLN A 197 8.31 9.34 3.48
N LYS A 198 8.27 8.12 4.07
CA LYS A 198 7.39 7.03 3.59
C LYS A 198 5.93 7.49 3.55
N ALA A 199 5.40 8.02 4.65
CA ALA A 199 4.01 8.46 4.72
C ALA A 199 3.69 9.56 3.70
N GLN A 200 4.61 10.52 3.53
CA GLN A 200 4.49 11.57 2.53
C GLN A 200 4.50 11.02 1.09
N LEU A 201 5.39 10.08 0.78
CA LEU A 201 5.49 9.45 -0.54
C LEU A 201 4.26 8.61 -0.86
N GLU A 202 3.77 7.79 0.08
CA GLU A 202 2.55 7.01 -0.10
C GLU A 202 1.35 7.92 -0.37
N THR A 203 1.23 9.01 0.39
CA THR A 203 0.15 10.00 0.20
C THR A 203 0.27 10.71 -1.15
N SER A 204 1.46 11.16 -1.54
CA SER A 204 1.72 11.85 -2.81
C SER A 204 1.45 10.96 -4.03
N LEU A 205 1.87 9.70 -3.97
CA LEU A 205 1.66 8.73 -5.05
C LEU A 205 0.19 8.32 -5.14
N ARG A 206 -0.52 8.17 -4.01
CA ARG A 206 -1.97 7.92 -4.02
C ARG A 206 -2.76 9.09 -4.60
N ARG A 207 -2.40 10.34 -4.28
CA ARG A 207 -3.00 11.57 -4.85
C ARG A 207 -2.87 11.69 -6.37
N SER A 208 -1.77 11.16 -6.90
CA SER A 208 -1.45 11.28 -8.33
C SER A 208 -1.83 10.03 -9.14
N SER A 209 -2.54 9.07 -8.50
CA SER A 209 -3.06 7.86 -9.11
C SER A 209 -4.28 8.17 -9.99
N PRO A 210 -4.25 7.85 -11.30
CA PRO A 210 -5.45 7.80 -12.14
C PRO A 210 -6.50 6.79 -11.63
N ASP A 211 -7.79 7.09 -11.81
CA ASP A 211 -8.92 6.26 -11.35
C ASP A 211 -8.99 4.87 -12.03
N GLU A 212 -8.46 4.76 -13.24
CA GLU A 212 -8.52 3.55 -14.08
C GLU A 212 -7.38 2.55 -13.80
N LEU A 213 -6.46 2.88 -12.87
CA LEU A 213 -5.26 2.08 -12.59
C LEU A 213 -5.31 1.41 -11.22
N LEU A 214 -5.00 0.12 -11.21
CA LEU A 214 -4.73 -0.63 -9.98
C LEU A 214 -3.28 -0.39 -9.54
N ILE A 215 -3.11 0.32 -8.43
CA ILE A 215 -1.78 0.67 -7.92
C ILE A 215 -1.46 -0.07 -6.63
N THR A 216 -0.34 -0.79 -6.61
CA THR A 216 0.21 -1.43 -5.41
C THR A 216 1.47 -0.67 -4.98
N LEU A 217 1.48 -0.16 -3.75
CA LEU A 217 2.62 0.57 -3.18
C LEU A 217 3.23 -0.25 -2.04
N ASN A 218 4.47 -0.69 -2.21
CA ASN A 218 5.27 -1.38 -1.21
C ASN A 218 6.50 -0.52 -0.88
N ILE A 219 6.31 0.48 -0.01
CA ILE A 219 7.39 1.37 0.42
C ILE A 219 7.88 0.96 1.81
N SER A 220 9.18 0.65 1.91
CA SER A 220 9.83 0.31 3.17
C SER A 220 10.63 1.51 3.70
N ALA A 221 10.58 1.74 5.02
CA ALA A 221 11.40 2.74 5.68
C ALA A 221 12.48 2.03 6.51
N PRO A 222 13.75 2.42 6.40
CA PRO A 222 14.82 1.96 7.27
C PRO A 222 14.47 2.24 8.73
N ARG A 223 14.86 1.35 9.63
CA ARG A 223 14.74 1.59 11.07
C ARG A 223 15.58 2.81 11.46
N PRO A 224 15.07 3.70 12.33
CA PRO A 224 15.83 4.85 12.77
C PRO A 224 17.11 4.38 13.48
N VAL A 225 18.24 5.01 13.20
CA VAL A 225 19.48 4.82 13.97
C VAL A 225 19.43 5.82 15.11
N VAL A 226 19.48 5.34 16.35
CA VAL A 226 19.48 6.19 17.55
C VAL A 226 20.80 6.08 18.28
N SER A 227 21.35 7.23 18.70
CA SER A 227 22.56 7.34 19.50
C SER A 227 22.41 8.58 20.41
N PRO A 228 22.63 8.45 21.74
CA PRO A 228 22.92 7.20 22.45
C PRO A 228 21.70 6.25 22.45
N PHE A 229 21.97 4.94 22.47
CA PHE A 229 20.94 3.91 22.53
C PHE A 229 20.50 3.74 23.99
N VAL A 230 19.40 4.39 24.37
CA VAL A 230 19.04 4.56 25.79
C VAL A 230 17.71 3.92 26.17
N THR A 231 17.72 3.15 27.25
CA THR A 231 16.50 2.77 27.99
C THR A 231 16.62 3.21 29.44
N ARG A 232 15.63 3.98 29.92
CA ARG A 232 15.56 4.50 31.29
C ARG A 232 14.24 4.09 31.93
N PHE A 233 14.34 3.41 33.06
CA PHE A 233 13.23 2.86 33.81
C PHE A 233 13.28 3.34 35.26
N ILE A 234 12.12 3.73 35.79
CA ILE A 234 11.99 4.37 37.10
C ILE A 234 10.91 3.67 37.91
N ILE A 235 11.17 3.46 39.20
CA ILE A 235 10.19 3.03 40.20
C ILE A 235 10.21 4.06 41.33
N ASP A 236 9.15 4.86 41.44
CA ASP A 236 8.98 5.88 42.48
C ASP A 236 7.61 5.75 43.17
N GLU A 237 7.19 6.79 43.91
CA GLU A 237 5.90 6.81 44.61
C GLU A 237 4.68 6.80 43.68
N ASN A 238 4.87 7.17 42.40
CA ASN A 238 3.83 7.15 41.37
C ASN A 238 3.77 5.82 40.61
N GLY A 239 4.63 4.85 40.94
CA GLY A 239 4.69 3.53 40.33
C GLY A 239 5.83 3.35 39.32
N ALA A 240 5.86 2.19 38.68
CA ALA A 240 6.87 1.82 37.70
C ALA A 240 6.53 2.38 36.32
N ARG A 241 7.51 2.98 35.63
CA ARG A 241 7.33 3.53 34.27
C ARG A 241 8.65 3.62 33.49
N PHE A 242 8.54 3.78 32.18
CA PHE A 242 9.66 4.16 31.32
C PHE A 242 9.67 5.66 31.07
N ASP A 243 10.82 6.29 31.26
CA ASP A 243 11.10 7.65 30.77
C ASP A 243 11.62 7.62 29.33
N SER A 244 12.30 6.52 28.94
CA SER A 244 12.74 6.20 27.58
C SER A 244 12.79 4.70 27.40
N CYS A 245 12.23 4.18 26.30
CA CYS A 245 12.41 2.77 25.95
C CYS A 245 12.78 2.60 24.48
N VAL A 246 13.93 1.96 24.24
CA VAL A 246 14.40 1.61 22.91
C VAL A 246 14.69 0.12 22.86
N ALA A 247 14.28 -0.54 21.77
CA ALA A 247 14.56 -1.94 21.51
C ALA A 247 15.28 -2.12 20.17
N ASP A 248 16.19 -3.08 20.07
CA ASP A 248 16.92 -3.36 18.84
C ASP A 248 16.11 -4.21 17.84
N THR A 249 15.11 -4.94 18.34
CA THR A 249 14.21 -5.79 17.55
C THR A 249 12.78 -5.81 18.12
N PRO A 250 11.77 -6.15 17.30
CA PRO A 250 10.39 -6.37 17.80
C PRO A 250 10.26 -7.55 18.79
N ALA A 251 11.24 -8.47 18.81
CA ALA A 251 11.30 -9.52 19.82
C ALA A 251 11.79 -8.97 21.16
N ALA A 252 12.82 -8.12 21.14
CA ALA A 252 13.32 -7.40 22.30
C ALA A 252 12.25 -6.49 22.93
N GLU A 253 11.52 -5.73 22.12
CA GLU A 253 10.40 -4.90 22.59
C GLU A 253 9.38 -5.72 23.39
N ARG A 254 8.93 -6.86 22.84
CA ARG A 254 7.97 -7.74 23.51
C ARG A 254 8.52 -8.31 24.83
N LEU A 255 9.80 -8.65 24.86
CA LEU A 255 10.44 -9.16 26.07
C LEU A 255 10.51 -8.08 27.16
N ILE A 256 10.96 -6.88 26.81
CA ILE A 256 11.03 -5.73 27.72
C ILE A 256 9.63 -5.37 28.23
N GLY A 257 8.64 -5.30 27.34
CA GLY A 257 7.25 -5.01 27.70
C GLY A 257 6.63 -6.07 28.62
N ALA A 258 6.92 -7.35 28.41
CA ALA A 258 6.45 -8.43 29.28
C ALA A 258 7.04 -8.30 30.70
N THR A 259 8.33 -8.02 30.82
CA THR A 259 8.99 -7.81 32.13
C THR A 259 8.46 -6.56 32.82
N ALA A 260 8.23 -5.47 32.09
CA ALA A 260 7.62 -4.25 32.62
C ALA A 260 6.24 -4.50 33.24
N GLN A 261 5.41 -5.29 32.57
CA GLN A 261 4.10 -5.68 33.08
C GLN A 261 4.20 -6.53 34.35
N THR A 262 5.22 -7.38 34.48
CA THR A 262 5.44 -8.15 35.72
C THR A 262 5.86 -7.29 36.92
N ILE A 263 6.56 -6.17 36.66
CA ILE A 263 7.01 -5.19 37.68
C ILE A 263 5.90 -4.19 38.03
N GLY A 264 4.76 -4.22 37.31
CA GLY A 264 3.58 -3.41 37.64
C GLY A 264 3.43 -2.13 36.83
N VAL A 265 4.03 -2.03 35.64
CA VAL A 265 3.72 -0.94 34.70
C VAL A 265 2.30 -1.15 34.13
N GLU A 266 1.43 -0.15 34.29
CA GLU A 266 0.07 -0.18 33.77
C GLU A 266 0.03 0.23 32.28
N GLY A 267 -0.74 -0.52 31.47
CA GLY A 267 -0.96 -0.22 30.05
C GLY A 267 -0.03 -0.96 29.08
N ARG A 268 -0.07 -0.54 27.80
CA ARG A 268 0.75 -1.12 26.74
C ARG A 268 2.07 -0.35 26.68
N VAL A 269 3.16 -1.03 27.01
CA VAL A 269 4.51 -0.48 26.87
C VAL A 269 4.94 -0.58 25.41
N GLY A 270 5.08 0.55 24.72
CA GLY A 270 5.65 0.61 23.37
C GLY A 270 7.08 1.11 23.44
N CYS A 271 8.04 0.32 22.96
CA CYS A 271 9.44 0.75 22.88
C CYS A 271 9.78 1.07 21.43
N THR A 272 10.51 2.16 21.20
CA THR A 272 10.94 2.53 19.85
C THR A 272 11.91 1.47 19.32
N VAL A 273 11.57 0.78 18.23
CA VAL A 273 12.45 -0.22 17.61
C VAL A 273 13.45 0.47 16.69
N ALA A 274 14.73 0.50 17.08
CA ALA A 274 15.77 1.28 16.43
C ALA A 274 17.08 0.48 16.24
N LEU A 275 17.94 0.99 15.35
CA LEU A 275 19.33 0.54 15.19
C LEU A 275 20.26 1.34 16.10
N GLY A 276 21.37 0.75 16.54
CA GLY A 276 22.36 1.43 17.39
C GLY A 276 22.72 0.69 18.67
N ALA A 277 22.03 -0.41 19.00
CA ALA A 277 22.34 -1.20 20.18
C ALA A 277 23.79 -1.75 20.15
N PRO A 278 24.52 -1.70 21.28
CA PRO A 278 25.90 -2.18 21.36
C PRO A 278 26.01 -3.72 21.26
N THR A 279 24.90 -4.44 21.51
CA THR A 279 24.84 -5.90 21.48
C THR A 279 23.43 -6.39 21.15
N THR A 280 23.32 -7.62 20.62
CA THR A 280 22.04 -8.31 20.41
C THR A 280 21.39 -8.79 21.71
N ARG A 281 22.10 -8.69 22.83
CA ARG A 281 21.61 -9.00 24.18
C ARG A 281 21.11 -7.77 24.94
N TRP A 282 20.71 -6.72 24.22
CA TRP A 282 20.18 -5.48 24.81
C TRP A 282 18.98 -5.74 25.73
N ALA A 283 18.01 -6.52 25.25
CA ALA A 283 16.81 -6.85 26.03
C ALA A 283 17.13 -7.62 27.32
N ASP A 284 18.16 -8.47 27.32
CA ASP A 284 18.60 -9.18 28.52
C ASP A 284 19.11 -8.18 29.56
N ALA A 285 19.98 -7.24 29.17
CA ALA A 285 20.50 -6.22 30.08
C ALA A 285 19.38 -5.33 30.64
N VAL A 286 18.44 -4.89 29.80
CA VAL A 286 17.26 -4.11 30.22
C VAL A 286 16.43 -4.88 31.24
N THR A 287 16.07 -6.12 30.94
CA THR A 287 15.19 -6.92 31.82
C THR A 287 15.87 -7.31 33.14
N MET A 288 17.16 -7.61 33.14
CA MET A 288 17.95 -7.87 34.36
C MET A 288 18.02 -6.62 35.25
N SER A 289 18.33 -5.47 34.65
CA SER A 289 18.41 -4.17 35.33
C SER A 289 17.07 -3.74 35.93
N MET A 290 15.96 -3.94 35.20
CA MET A 290 14.61 -3.67 35.71
C MET A 290 14.25 -4.57 36.90
N SER A 291 14.57 -5.86 36.81
CA SER A 291 14.31 -6.82 37.89
C SER A 291 15.12 -6.51 39.15
N ALA A 292 16.38 -6.09 38.98
CA ALA A 292 17.23 -5.63 40.09
C ALA A 292 16.66 -4.36 40.75
N LEU A 293 16.13 -3.43 39.96
CA LEU A 293 15.49 -2.22 40.48
C LEU A 293 14.20 -2.51 41.26
N ASP A 294 13.40 -3.46 40.79
CA ASP A 294 12.20 -3.94 41.49
C ASP A 294 12.56 -4.58 42.84
N GLU A 295 13.61 -5.41 42.89
CA GLU A 295 14.10 -6.02 44.13
C GLU A 295 14.64 -4.98 45.14
N LEU A 296 15.19 -3.86 44.65
CA LEU A 296 15.59 -2.72 45.49
C LEU A 296 14.40 -1.96 46.08
N GLY A 297 13.20 -2.11 45.51
CA GLY A 297 11.98 -1.44 45.96
C GLY A 297 11.89 0.04 45.58
N GLY A 298 12.67 0.50 44.59
CA GLY A 298 12.61 1.87 44.09
C GLY A 298 13.95 2.47 43.67
N GLY A 299 13.89 3.44 42.74
CA GLY A 299 15.03 4.14 42.18
C GLY A 299 14.92 4.30 40.67
N THR A 300 16.07 4.45 40.01
CA THR A 300 16.19 4.63 38.57
C THR A 300 17.27 3.72 38.02
N VAL A 301 17.01 3.08 36.89
CA VAL A 301 18.05 2.42 36.10
C VAL A 301 18.08 3.01 34.70
N THR A 302 19.28 3.41 34.26
CA THR A 302 19.53 3.95 32.92
C THR A 302 20.53 3.07 32.25
N ILE A 303 20.22 2.61 31.05
CA ILE A 303 21.16 1.88 30.21
C ILE A 303 21.37 2.76 28.98
N SER A 304 22.61 3.18 28.76
CA SER A 304 23.02 4.07 27.68
C SER A 304 24.19 3.40 26.97
N ASP A 305 23.96 2.92 25.74
CA ASP A 305 24.94 2.11 25.03
C ASP A 305 25.47 0.97 25.93
N ALA A 306 26.77 0.92 26.24
CA ALA A 306 27.35 -0.14 27.07
C ALA A 306 27.31 0.16 28.58
N ASP A 307 26.84 1.32 29.00
CA ASP A 307 26.90 1.76 30.38
C ASP A 307 25.53 1.59 31.06
N VAL A 308 25.53 0.96 32.24
CA VAL A 308 24.35 0.71 33.07
C VAL A 308 24.51 1.50 34.36
N THR A 309 23.64 2.47 34.59
CA THR A 309 23.62 3.28 35.81
C THR A 309 22.43 2.91 36.67
N LEU A 310 22.67 2.36 37.84
CA LEU A 310 21.65 1.98 38.83
C LEU A 310 21.69 2.95 40.02
N VAL A 311 20.66 3.76 40.18
CA VAL A 311 20.50 4.70 41.29
C VAL A 311 19.39 4.22 42.21
N ALA A 312 19.72 3.84 43.44
CA ALA A 312 18.74 3.38 44.41
C ALA A 312 17.97 4.55 45.06
N LYS A 313 16.75 4.29 45.55
CA LYS A 313 15.99 5.25 46.36
C LYS A 313 16.80 5.71 47.59
N ALA A 314 16.78 7.01 47.87
CA ALA A 314 17.43 7.58 49.05
C ALA A 314 16.92 6.90 50.35
N GLY A 315 17.85 6.41 51.17
CA GLY A 315 17.53 5.66 52.39
C GLY A 315 17.41 4.14 52.23
N ALA A 316 17.74 3.57 51.05
CA ALA A 316 17.84 2.13 50.87
C ALA A 316 18.90 1.50 51.80
N VAL A 317 18.64 0.25 52.22
CA VAL A 317 19.54 -0.49 53.12
C VAL A 317 20.82 -0.86 52.37
N GLN A 318 21.96 -0.29 52.79
CA GLN A 318 23.26 -0.46 52.11
C GLN A 318 23.62 -1.93 51.85
N GLY A 319 23.42 -2.83 52.83
CA GLY A 319 23.71 -4.26 52.63
C GLY A 319 22.82 -4.97 51.60
N ASN A 320 21.58 -4.49 51.39
CA ASN A 320 20.71 -5.01 50.33
C ASN A 320 21.14 -4.46 48.96
N PHE A 321 21.50 -3.18 48.93
CA PHE A 321 22.03 -2.51 47.74
C PHE A 321 23.30 -3.18 47.22
N ASP A 322 24.29 -3.39 48.10
CA ASP A 322 25.58 -4.00 47.71
C ASP A 322 25.40 -5.42 47.16
N ARG A 323 24.45 -6.20 47.70
CA ARG A 323 24.12 -7.54 47.20
C ARG A 323 23.51 -7.50 45.80
N ILE A 324 22.47 -6.68 45.62
CA ILE A 324 21.73 -6.62 44.35
C ILE A 324 22.62 -6.03 43.25
N ALA A 325 23.40 -4.99 43.55
CA ALA A 325 24.37 -4.43 42.61
C ALA A 325 25.41 -5.49 42.19
N GLY A 326 25.95 -6.27 43.13
CA GLY A 326 26.89 -7.34 42.82
C GLY A 326 26.27 -8.51 42.04
N GLU A 327 25.03 -8.90 42.33
CA GLU A 327 24.30 -9.92 41.56
C GLU A 327 24.01 -9.45 40.13
N LEU A 328 23.63 -8.18 39.95
CA LEU A 328 23.41 -7.57 38.65
C LEU A 328 24.70 -7.49 37.84
N GLU A 329 25.80 -7.02 38.43
CA GLU A 329 27.11 -6.93 37.77
C GLU A 329 27.59 -8.29 37.24
N ASN A 330 27.35 -9.37 38.00
CA ASN A 330 27.71 -10.73 37.58
C ASN A 330 26.74 -11.33 36.54
N ALA A 331 25.50 -10.84 36.47
CA ALA A 331 24.47 -11.33 35.55
C ALA A 331 24.49 -10.62 34.19
N LEU A 332 24.91 -9.35 34.16
CA LEU A 332 24.95 -8.55 32.95
C LEU A 332 25.88 -9.17 31.89
N PRO A 333 25.54 -9.05 30.59
CA PRO A 333 26.45 -9.46 29.51
C PRO A 333 27.79 -8.71 29.59
N GLU A 334 28.90 -9.37 29.22
CA GLU A 334 30.28 -8.83 29.35
C GLU A 334 30.53 -7.46 28.73
N VAL A 335 29.70 -7.02 27.77
CA VAL A 335 29.82 -5.71 27.12
C VAL A 335 29.39 -4.58 28.04
N PHE A 336 28.55 -4.84 29.05
CA PHE A 336 27.98 -3.80 29.89
C PHE A 336 28.81 -3.52 31.15
N ALA A 337 28.98 -2.25 31.49
CA ALA A 337 29.59 -1.80 32.74
C ALA A 337 28.52 -1.25 33.68
N LEU A 338 28.49 -1.72 34.93
CA LEU A 338 27.55 -1.24 35.95
C LEU A 338 28.18 -0.16 36.82
N GLU A 339 27.56 1.02 36.87
CA GLU A 339 27.77 2.05 37.88
C GLU A 339 26.57 2.08 38.82
N ALA A 340 26.78 1.70 40.09
CA ALA A 340 25.73 1.69 41.10
C ALA A 340 25.94 2.82 42.11
N VAL A 341 24.93 3.69 42.27
CA VAL A 341 24.98 4.86 43.16
C VAL A 341 23.88 4.77 44.22
N LEU A 342 24.27 4.90 45.50
CA LEU A 342 23.36 5.06 46.64
C LEU A 342 23.42 6.51 47.16
N PRO A 343 22.41 7.36 46.89
CA PRO A 343 22.42 8.76 47.30
C PRO A 343 22.35 8.93 48.83
N ALA A 344 23.08 9.93 49.35
CA ALA A 344 22.97 10.33 50.75
C ALA A 344 21.64 11.05 51.01
N ALA A 345 21.03 10.86 52.18
CA ALA A 345 19.77 11.50 52.54
C ALA A 345 19.91 13.04 52.55
N PRO A 346 18.94 13.78 51.98
CA PRO A 346 19.03 15.23 51.91
C PRO A 346 18.98 15.87 53.30
N THR A 347 19.94 16.76 53.59
CA THR A 347 19.92 17.63 54.77
C THR A 347 19.02 18.83 54.51
N GLU A 348 17.95 18.98 55.30
CA GLU A 348 17.08 20.15 55.28
C GLU A 348 17.85 21.42 55.68
N GLY A 349 17.89 22.39 54.77
CA GLY A 349 18.36 23.75 55.02
C GLY A 349 17.34 24.76 54.52
N GLU A 350 16.88 25.63 55.43
CA GLU A 350 15.99 26.77 55.18
C GLU A 350 16.63 27.82 54.25
N GLU A 351 16.42 27.65 52.96
CA GLU A 351 16.13 28.65 51.92
C GLU A 351 16.03 27.82 50.64
N GLY A 352 14.87 27.79 49.99
CA GLY A 352 14.61 26.91 48.85
C GLY A 352 15.75 26.98 47.81
N PRO A 353 16.19 25.83 47.27
CA PRO A 353 17.35 25.77 46.38
C PRO A 353 17.20 26.75 45.21
N PRO A 354 18.30 27.30 44.69
CA PRO A 354 18.21 28.14 43.50
C PRO A 354 17.55 27.38 42.37
N GLN A 355 16.45 27.92 41.82
CA GLN A 355 15.68 27.28 40.74
C GLN A 355 15.54 28.19 39.52
N PHE A 356 15.49 27.57 38.34
CA PHE A 356 15.05 28.16 37.08
C PHE A 356 13.84 27.38 36.58
N ILE A 357 12.77 28.06 36.19
CA ILE A 357 11.54 27.44 35.70
C ILE A 357 11.22 28.00 34.32
N ALA A 358 11.05 27.10 33.36
CA ALA A 358 10.48 27.37 32.06
C ALA A 358 9.06 26.78 31.99
N THR A 359 8.11 27.47 31.39
CA THR A 359 6.72 26.98 31.24
C THR A 359 6.22 27.31 29.85
N LEU A 360 5.58 26.35 29.20
CA LEU A 360 4.89 26.48 27.92
C LEU A 360 3.39 26.24 28.17
N SER A 361 2.57 27.26 27.95
CA SER A 361 1.12 27.13 28.08
C SER A 361 0.49 26.47 26.85
N PRO A 362 -0.72 25.89 26.96
CA PRO A 362 -1.45 25.35 25.80
C PRO A 362 -1.74 26.39 24.70
N GLU A 363 -1.80 27.67 25.06
CA GLU A 363 -1.97 28.79 24.13
C GLU A 363 -0.66 29.20 23.43
N GLY A 364 0.46 28.52 23.73
CA GLY A 364 1.77 28.80 23.16
C GLY A 364 2.54 29.90 23.86
N LEU A 365 2.18 30.30 25.09
CA LEU A 365 2.94 31.31 25.85
C LEU A 365 4.14 30.65 26.54
N VAL A 366 5.34 31.23 26.38
CA VAL A 366 6.56 30.75 27.03
C VAL A 366 6.97 31.70 28.14
N GLN A 367 7.10 31.19 29.36
CA GLN A 367 7.56 31.97 30.52
C GLN A 367 8.85 31.36 31.07
N LEU A 368 9.90 32.17 31.13
CA LEU A 368 11.20 31.80 31.69
C LEU A 368 11.45 32.66 32.94
N ARG A 369 11.59 32.03 34.11
CA ARG A 369 11.73 32.72 35.39
C ARG A 369 12.74 32.04 36.29
N GLY A 370 13.30 32.78 37.24
CA GLY A 370 14.19 32.24 38.27
C GLY A 370 15.63 32.73 38.18
N ARG A 371 16.58 31.93 38.66
CA ARG A 371 17.97 32.34 38.87
C ARG A 371 18.86 31.98 37.66
N VAL A 372 19.70 32.90 37.22
CA VAL A 372 20.70 32.69 36.14
C VAL A 372 22.09 33.12 36.61
N SER A 373 23.14 32.51 36.05
CA SER A 373 24.54 32.70 36.50
C SER A 373 25.20 33.96 35.95
N SER A 374 24.70 34.52 34.85
CA SER A 374 25.28 35.70 34.20
C SER A 374 24.31 36.36 33.23
N GLU A 375 24.62 37.60 32.84
CA GLU A 375 23.93 38.32 31.75
C GLU A 375 24.07 37.59 30.41
N LEU A 376 25.20 36.92 30.18
CA LEU A 376 25.43 36.12 28.98
C LEU A 376 24.46 34.94 28.92
N LEU A 377 24.29 34.20 30.02
CA LEU A 377 23.31 33.10 30.07
C LEU A 377 21.90 33.63 29.88
N ASN A 378 21.57 34.77 30.48
CA ASN A 378 20.25 35.37 30.38
C ASN A 378 19.85 35.65 28.93
N SER A 379 20.70 36.40 28.21
CA SER A 379 20.51 36.72 26.79
C SER A 379 20.58 35.48 25.89
N THR A 380 21.42 34.50 26.22
CA THR A 380 21.49 33.24 25.45
C THR A 380 20.20 32.44 25.59
N ALA A 381 19.67 32.31 26.81
CA ALA A 381 18.42 31.60 27.08
C ALA A 381 17.23 32.25 26.36
N GLU A 382 17.13 33.58 26.37
CA GLU A 382 16.09 34.34 25.68
C GLU A 382 16.15 34.15 24.16
N ASN A 383 17.33 34.31 23.55
CA ASN A 383 17.51 34.12 22.11
C ASN A 383 17.27 32.67 21.70
N PHE A 384 17.72 31.72 22.53
CA PHE A 384 17.54 30.30 22.26
C PHE A 384 16.07 29.90 22.33
N ALA A 385 15.33 30.38 23.33
CA ALA A 385 13.88 30.21 23.40
C ALA A 385 13.18 30.86 22.20
N SER A 386 13.59 32.08 21.81
CA SER A 386 13.03 32.76 20.63
C SER A 386 13.22 31.97 19.34
N ALA A 387 14.35 31.29 19.18
CA ALA A 387 14.61 30.43 18.04
C ALA A 387 13.78 29.14 18.07
N LYS A 388 13.58 28.54 19.25
CA LYS A 388 12.84 27.27 19.40
C LYS A 388 11.33 27.44 19.33
N PHE A 389 10.80 28.57 19.78
CA PHE A 389 9.37 28.83 19.91
C PHE A 389 8.94 30.02 19.03
N ALA A 390 9.31 30.01 17.74
CA ALA A 390 9.19 31.15 16.82
C ALA A 390 7.79 31.82 16.71
N SER A 391 6.72 31.18 17.21
CA SER A 391 5.34 31.67 17.25
C SER A 391 4.83 32.05 18.66
N ALA A 392 5.65 31.93 19.70
CA ALA A 392 5.27 32.12 21.10
C ALA A 392 5.58 33.53 21.60
N ASP A 393 4.68 34.11 22.41
CA ASP A 393 5.00 35.27 23.23
C ASP A 393 5.89 34.81 24.40
N ILE A 394 7.15 35.26 24.40
CA ILE A 394 8.16 34.90 25.39
C ILE A 394 8.24 35.99 26.46
N SER A 395 8.08 35.59 27.72
CA SER A 395 8.27 36.46 28.88
C SER A 395 9.46 36.01 29.72
N MET A 396 10.40 36.92 29.92
CA MET A 396 11.59 36.71 30.76
C MET A 396 11.44 37.41 32.11
N ALA A 397 11.55 36.66 33.20
CA ALA A 397 11.50 37.13 34.58
C ALA A 397 12.63 36.50 35.42
N THR A 398 13.84 36.58 34.91
CA THR A 398 15.05 36.01 35.52
C THR A 398 15.79 37.03 36.39
N ARG A 399 16.58 36.56 37.36
CA ARG A 399 17.49 37.35 38.18
C ARG A 399 18.88 36.71 38.16
N ILE A 400 19.90 37.53 37.98
CA ILE A 400 21.30 37.08 38.03
C ILE A 400 21.73 36.91 39.49
N VAL A 401 22.34 35.76 39.80
CA VAL A 401 22.88 35.43 41.13
C VAL A 401 24.20 34.66 41.00
N ASP A 402 25.08 34.86 41.99
CA ASP A 402 26.34 34.14 42.09
C ASP A 402 26.18 32.82 42.88
N GLY A 403 27.14 31.91 42.76
CA GLY A 403 27.17 30.65 43.53
C GLY A 403 26.34 29.49 42.95
N LEU A 404 25.93 29.59 41.69
CA LEU A 404 25.29 28.48 40.96
C LEU A 404 26.32 27.44 40.48
N PRO A 405 25.93 26.16 40.33
CA PRO A 405 26.82 25.12 39.79
C PRO A 405 27.36 25.47 38.40
N ASN A 406 28.54 24.95 38.07
CA ASN A 406 29.15 25.17 36.74
C ASN A 406 28.29 24.60 35.60
N SER A 407 27.51 23.54 35.85
CA SER A 407 26.60 22.92 34.88
C SER A 407 25.28 23.69 34.70
N TRP A 408 25.03 24.76 35.48
CA TRP A 408 23.76 25.50 35.47
C TRP A 408 23.36 26.02 34.09
N SER A 409 24.32 26.60 33.36
CA SER A 409 24.06 27.13 32.02
C SER A 409 23.62 26.05 31.04
N VAL A 410 24.24 24.88 31.08
CA VAL A 410 23.92 23.75 30.21
C VAL A 410 22.55 23.18 30.56
N ARG A 411 22.24 23.04 31.86
CA ARG A 411 20.92 22.59 32.34
C ARG A 411 19.78 23.52 31.91
N VAL A 412 19.98 24.83 32.01
CA VAL A 412 18.98 25.82 31.57
C VAL A 412 18.69 25.68 30.08
N LEU A 413 19.74 25.61 29.25
CA LEU A 413 19.56 25.50 27.79
C LEU A 413 18.98 24.14 27.39
N ALA A 414 19.46 23.04 27.98
CA ALA A 414 18.90 21.70 27.76
C ALA A 414 17.43 21.63 28.18
N GLY A 415 17.06 22.28 29.29
CA GLY A 415 15.68 22.38 29.75
C GLY A 415 14.77 23.16 28.79
N ILE A 416 15.26 24.27 28.23
CA ILE A 416 14.51 25.04 27.20
C ILE A 416 14.32 24.19 25.94
N GLU A 417 15.34 23.43 25.53
CA GLU A 417 15.24 22.53 24.38
C GLU A 417 14.27 21.36 24.65
N ALA A 418 14.31 20.77 25.84
CA ALA A 418 13.35 19.74 26.26
C ALA A 418 11.91 20.27 26.23
N LEU A 419 11.68 21.49 26.72
CA LEU A 419 10.37 22.14 26.66
C LEU A 419 9.85 22.31 25.23
N SER A 420 10.74 22.49 24.24
CA SER A 420 10.36 22.63 22.83
C SER A 420 9.82 21.35 22.18
N LYS A 421 9.98 20.21 22.86
CA LYS A 421 9.41 18.91 22.45
C LYS A 421 8.00 18.66 23.01
N LEU A 422 7.49 19.59 23.81
CA LEU A 422 6.17 19.51 24.42
C LEU A 422 5.20 20.45 23.71
N SER A 423 3.93 20.07 23.70
CA SER A 423 2.83 20.94 23.27
C SER A 423 2.43 21.91 24.39
N ASN A 424 2.53 21.46 25.65
CA ASN A 424 2.41 22.28 26.86
C ASN A 424 3.11 21.58 28.02
N GLY A 425 3.64 22.35 28.97
CA GLY A 425 4.37 21.78 30.09
C GLY A 425 5.24 22.77 30.85
N SER A 426 6.11 22.24 31.70
CA SER A 426 7.08 23.01 32.46
C SER A 426 8.38 22.24 32.63
N VAL A 427 9.47 22.99 32.70
CA VAL A 427 10.78 22.49 33.10
C VAL A 427 11.24 23.24 34.33
N THR A 428 11.64 22.52 35.36
CA THR A 428 12.25 23.06 36.58
C THR A 428 13.69 22.57 36.67
N VAL A 429 14.62 23.51 36.77
CA VAL A 429 16.06 23.25 36.92
C VAL A 429 16.45 23.64 38.34
N GLU A 430 17.01 22.67 39.06
CA GLU A 430 17.57 22.79 40.40
C GLU A 430 19.06 22.38 40.38
N PRO A 431 19.84 22.63 41.45
CA PRO A 431 21.29 22.42 41.43
C PRO A 431 21.71 20.98 41.15
N GLY A 432 20.90 20.01 41.57
CA GLY A 432 21.13 18.58 41.36
C GLY A 432 20.17 17.93 40.38
N ASN A 433 19.05 18.56 40.03
CA ASN A 433 17.93 17.90 39.35
C ASN A 433 17.35 18.75 38.20
N VAL A 434 16.87 18.10 37.13
CA VAL A 434 16.06 18.73 36.08
C VAL A 434 14.75 17.97 35.94
N VAL A 435 13.62 18.63 36.17
CA VAL A 435 12.29 18.02 36.10
C VAL A 435 11.55 18.56 34.89
N VAL A 436 11.21 17.69 33.94
CA VAL A 436 10.41 18.01 32.75
C VAL A 436 9.03 17.38 32.90
N ARG A 437 7.96 18.18 32.81
CA ARG A 437 6.58 17.69 32.88
C ARG A 437 5.73 18.29 31.78
N GLY A 438 4.84 17.49 31.17
CA GLY A 438 3.88 18.05 30.23
C GLY A 438 3.23 17.04 29.29
N ASN A 439 2.55 17.57 28.28
CA ASN A 439 1.88 16.79 27.25
C ASN A 439 2.56 17.00 25.90
N SER A 440 2.61 15.96 25.09
CA SER A 440 3.12 16.04 23.72
C SER A 440 2.21 15.29 22.75
N GLY A 441 2.11 15.82 21.54
CA GLY A 441 1.54 15.12 20.39
C GLY A 441 2.52 14.18 19.68
N ILE A 442 3.78 14.10 20.13
CA ILE A 442 4.79 13.19 19.57
C ILE A 442 4.74 11.88 20.38
N PRO A 443 4.50 10.70 19.76
CA PRO A 443 4.35 9.42 20.47
C PRO A 443 5.52 9.03 21.39
N ASP A 444 6.78 9.35 21.02
CA ASP A 444 7.99 9.07 21.82
C ASP A 444 8.67 10.35 22.36
N ALA A 445 7.87 11.38 22.69
CA ALA A 445 8.42 12.65 23.19
C ALA A 445 9.27 12.48 24.47
N GLY A 446 8.82 11.63 25.39
CA GLY A 446 9.55 11.34 26.63
C GLY A 446 10.92 10.73 26.37
N GLY A 447 11.00 9.75 25.46
CA GLY A 447 12.26 9.13 25.06
C GLY A 447 13.20 10.09 24.34
N GLU A 448 12.68 10.94 23.46
CA GLU A 448 13.47 11.99 22.81
C GLU A 448 14.06 12.99 23.81
N ILE A 449 13.25 13.44 24.78
CA ILE A 449 13.69 14.37 25.82
C ILE A 449 14.74 13.71 26.71
N THR A 450 14.54 12.44 27.09
CA THR A 450 15.51 11.69 27.89
C THR A 450 16.86 11.56 27.19
N ARG A 451 16.88 11.20 25.90
CA ARG A 451 18.11 11.12 25.09
C ARG A 451 18.79 12.47 24.96
N LEU A 452 18.03 13.54 24.76
CA LEU A 452 18.53 14.90 24.72
C LEU A 452 19.20 15.28 26.05
N LEU A 453 18.56 15.02 27.19
CA LEU A 453 19.10 15.37 28.49
C LEU A 453 20.37 14.57 28.81
N ILE A 454 20.44 13.29 28.45
CA ILE A 454 21.66 12.48 28.60
C ILE A 454 22.80 13.03 27.74
N ASP A 455 22.55 13.33 26.47
CA ASP A 455 23.56 13.91 25.56
C ASP A 455 24.10 15.25 26.08
N LYS A 456 23.24 16.10 26.67
CA LYS A 456 23.63 17.44 27.12
C LYS A 456 24.19 17.48 28.54
N LEU A 457 23.67 16.68 29.46
CA LEU A 457 23.97 16.76 30.89
C LEU A 457 24.96 15.67 31.33
N GLY A 458 25.00 14.55 30.62
CA GLY A 458 25.74 13.36 31.02
C GLY A 458 24.87 12.36 31.79
N GLU A 459 25.33 11.11 31.82
CA GLU A 459 24.58 9.95 32.31
C GLU A 459 24.41 9.90 33.83
N THR A 460 25.30 10.58 34.56
CA THR A 460 25.33 10.60 36.03
C THR A 460 24.44 11.68 36.65
N GLU A 461 23.87 12.55 35.84
CA GLU A 461 23.04 13.66 36.31
C GLU A 461 21.60 13.23 36.59
N GLU A 462 21.03 13.73 37.69
CA GLU A 462 19.64 13.44 38.06
C GLU A 462 18.66 14.31 37.27
N PHE A 463 17.65 13.67 36.68
CA PHE A 463 16.54 14.33 36.00
C PHE A 463 15.31 13.41 36.00
N GLU A 464 14.12 14.01 35.92
CA GLU A 464 12.82 13.36 35.89
C GLU A 464 12.05 13.81 34.64
N VAL A 465 11.56 12.87 33.81
CA VAL A 465 10.77 13.18 32.62
C VAL A 465 9.36 12.58 32.76
N ALA A 466 8.39 13.40 33.14
CA ALA A 466 6.99 13.00 33.23
C ALA A 466 6.19 13.59 32.06
N VAL A 467 6.26 12.93 30.89
CA VAL A 467 5.62 13.38 29.66
C VAL A 467 4.53 12.40 29.25
N THR A 468 3.34 12.92 28.96
CA THR A 468 2.19 12.12 28.51
C THR A 468 1.91 12.36 27.04
N TYR A 469 1.79 11.28 26.26
CA TYR A 469 1.32 11.36 24.88
C TYR A 469 -0.19 11.62 24.87
N VAL A 470 -0.62 12.62 24.08
CA VAL A 470 -2.03 12.94 23.88
C VAL A 470 -2.33 12.95 22.39
N GLU A 471 -3.12 11.98 21.95
CA GLU A 471 -3.47 11.76 20.53
C GLU A 471 -4.10 13.00 19.86
N ALA A 472 -4.95 13.75 20.58
CA ALA A 472 -5.53 14.99 20.07
C ALA A 472 -4.53 16.14 19.85
N LEU A 473 -3.30 15.99 20.33
CA LEU A 473 -2.19 16.92 20.07
C LEU A 473 -1.28 16.41 18.95
N ASP A 474 -1.46 15.15 18.50
CA ASP A 474 -0.72 14.57 17.38
C ASP A 474 -1.23 15.21 16.08
N PRO A 475 -0.39 15.96 15.34
CA PRO A 475 -0.80 16.62 14.11
C PRO A 475 -1.21 15.65 13.00
N ILE A 476 -0.81 14.37 13.09
CA ILE A 476 -1.15 13.31 12.13
C ILE A 476 -2.43 12.60 12.55
N ALA A 477 -2.53 12.16 13.80
CA ALA A 477 -3.72 11.45 14.30
C ALA A 477 -4.97 12.34 14.45
N SER A 478 -4.79 13.67 14.52
CA SER A 478 -5.90 14.63 14.58
C SER A 478 -6.61 14.86 13.23
N MET A 479 -6.14 14.26 12.14
CA MET A 479 -6.85 14.30 10.86
C MET A 479 -8.06 13.36 10.92
N PRO A 480 -9.27 13.79 10.50
CA PRO A 480 -10.42 12.90 10.49
C PRO A 480 -10.22 11.75 9.48
N THR A 481 -10.76 10.58 9.83
CA THR A 481 -10.72 9.39 8.96
C THR A 481 -11.53 9.59 7.68
N GLU A 482 -11.31 8.72 6.67
CA GLU A 482 -12.03 8.82 5.40
C GLU A 482 -13.55 8.71 5.59
N GLU A 483 -14.00 7.83 6.48
CA GLU A 483 -15.40 7.65 6.82
C GLU A 483 -16.00 8.84 7.57
N GLU A 484 -15.29 9.41 8.54
CA GLU A 484 -15.75 10.58 9.31
C GLU A 484 -15.87 11.84 8.44
N CYS A 485 -14.93 12.01 7.51
CA CYS A 485 -14.97 13.06 6.53
C CYS A 485 -16.16 12.92 5.58
N LEU A 486 -16.40 11.72 5.04
CA LEU A 486 -17.58 11.47 4.21
C LEU A 486 -18.87 11.71 5.00
N ALA A 487 -18.95 11.23 6.24
CA ALA A 487 -20.13 11.44 7.10
C ALA A 487 -20.41 12.93 7.33
N SER A 488 -19.37 13.75 7.50
CA SER A 488 -19.50 15.20 7.65
C SER A 488 -20.04 15.87 6.37
N ILE A 489 -19.58 15.43 5.20
CA ILE A 489 -20.10 15.89 3.89
C ILE A 489 -21.57 15.48 3.73
N MET A 490 -21.90 14.24 4.05
CA MET A 490 -23.27 13.72 3.99
C MET A 490 -24.22 14.47 4.93
N ALA A 491 -23.78 14.80 6.15
CA ALA A 491 -24.58 15.56 7.09
C ALA A 491 -24.90 16.98 6.55
N VAL A 492 -23.96 17.61 5.85
CA VAL A 492 -24.18 18.92 5.21
C VAL A 492 -25.19 18.80 4.06
N THR A 493 -25.07 17.78 3.21
CA THR A 493 -25.93 17.60 2.03
C THR A 493 -27.33 17.06 2.36
N GLU A 494 -27.49 16.34 3.47
CA GLU A 494 -28.78 15.89 3.99
C GLU A 494 -29.55 17.06 4.64
N ALA A 495 -28.84 17.93 5.37
CA ALA A 495 -29.44 19.12 5.98
C ALA A 495 -29.81 20.20 4.95
N ARG A 496 -28.99 20.38 3.90
CA ARG A 496 -29.18 21.37 2.84
C ARG A 496 -28.79 20.78 1.50
N LYS A 497 -29.72 20.79 0.54
CA LYS A 497 -29.49 20.23 -0.80
C LYS A 497 -28.76 21.21 -1.71
N ILE A 498 -27.87 20.69 -2.56
CA ILE A 498 -27.28 21.44 -3.66
C ILE A 498 -28.35 21.64 -4.74
N THR A 499 -28.92 22.84 -4.79
CA THR A 499 -29.96 23.20 -5.77
C THR A 499 -29.39 23.81 -7.05
N PHE A 500 -30.09 23.59 -8.17
CA PHE A 500 -29.71 24.10 -9.49
C PHE A 500 -30.84 24.97 -10.07
N GLU A 501 -30.49 25.89 -10.97
CA GLU A 501 -31.50 26.65 -11.72
C GLU A 501 -32.39 25.71 -12.58
N PRO A 502 -33.66 26.09 -12.86
CA PRO A 502 -34.59 25.25 -13.60
C PRO A 502 -34.02 24.79 -14.95
N SER A 503 -34.07 23.49 -15.20
CA SER A 503 -33.54 22.84 -16.43
C SER A 503 -32.06 23.16 -16.72
N SER A 504 -31.28 23.52 -15.70
CA SER A 504 -29.88 23.90 -15.82
C SER A 504 -28.98 23.05 -14.89
N ALA A 505 -27.69 23.08 -15.19
CA ALA A 505 -26.60 22.60 -14.34
C ALA A 505 -25.93 23.75 -13.57
N THR A 506 -26.42 24.98 -13.71
CA THR A 506 -25.95 26.14 -12.93
C THR A 506 -26.40 26.00 -11.48
N ILE A 507 -25.43 25.96 -10.56
CA ILE A 507 -25.67 25.90 -9.11
C ILE A 507 -26.30 27.22 -8.65
N ALA A 508 -27.44 27.14 -7.97
CA ALA A 508 -28.13 28.32 -7.46
C ALA A 508 -27.36 28.95 -6.29
N GLY A 509 -27.63 30.22 -5.98
CA GLY A 509 -26.88 31.00 -4.97
C GLY A 509 -26.79 30.33 -3.59
N GLU A 510 -27.84 29.66 -3.12
CA GLU A 510 -27.82 28.91 -1.85
C GLU A 510 -26.96 27.64 -1.93
N GLY A 511 -26.88 27.00 -3.10
CA GLY A 511 -26.02 25.83 -3.34
C GLY A 511 -24.53 26.14 -3.33
N ALA A 512 -24.14 27.40 -3.58
CA ALA A 512 -22.74 27.83 -3.51
C ALA A 512 -22.21 27.82 -2.06
N GLY A 513 -23.02 28.20 -1.07
CA GLY A 513 -22.63 28.16 0.34
C GLY A 513 -22.43 26.74 0.86
N ILE A 514 -23.21 25.78 0.34
CA ILE A 514 -23.05 24.36 0.68
C ILE A 514 -21.72 23.83 0.14
N LEU A 515 -21.30 24.26 -1.05
CA LEU A 515 -19.97 23.94 -1.57
C LEU A 515 -18.84 24.56 -0.76
N ASP A 516 -19.05 25.74 -0.16
CA ASP A 516 -18.07 26.35 0.74
C ASP A 516 -17.91 25.51 2.01
N ASP A 517 -19.01 25.05 2.60
CA ASP A 517 -19.01 24.19 3.79
C ASP A 517 -18.35 22.82 3.50
N ILE A 518 -18.68 22.20 2.35
CA ILE A 518 -18.04 20.96 1.89
C ILE A 518 -16.54 21.18 1.67
N THR A 519 -16.13 22.34 1.14
CA THR A 519 -14.72 22.66 0.92
C THR A 519 -13.98 22.79 2.25
N GLU A 520 -14.58 23.43 3.26
CA GLU A 520 -13.98 23.55 4.60
C GLU A 520 -13.76 22.19 5.25
N ILE A 521 -14.70 21.25 5.07
CA ILE A 521 -14.55 19.87 5.53
C ILE A 521 -13.39 19.20 4.77
N LEU A 522 -13.41 19.24 3.43
CA LEU A 522 -12.40 18.62 2.58
C LEU A 522 -10.97 19.16 2.79
N GLN A 523 -10.82 20.41 3.24
CA GLN A 523 -9.51 20.99 3.56
C GLN A 523 -8.89 20.45 4.84
N ARG A 524 -9.69 19.86 5.74
CA ARG A 524 -9.23 19.27 7.02
C ARG A 524 -9.07 17.77 6.94
N CYS A 525 -9.60 17.15 5.89
CA CYS A 525 -9.54 15.72 5.64
C CYS A 525 -8.23 15.30 4.99
N ALA A 526 -7.81 14.06 5.24
CA ALA A 526 -6.84 13.38 4.39
C ALA A 526 -7.42 13.22 2.96
N ASP A 527 -6.59 12.81 1.99
CA ASP A 527 -7.01 12.73 0.59
C ASP A 527 -8.09 11.65 0.38
N LEU A 528 -9.30 12.08 0.02
CA LEU A 528 -10.46 11.20 -0.16
C LEU A 528 -10.64 10.85 -1.63
N ARG A 529 -10.99 9.60 -1.93
CA ARG A 529 -11.47 9.23 -3.26
C ARG A 529 -12.99 9.25 -3.26
N ILE A 530 -13.58 10.24 -3.91
CA ILE A 530 -15.01 10.52 -3.80
C ILE A 530 -15.70 10.40 -5.15
N GLU A 531 -16.79 9.64 -5.20
CA GLU A 531 -17.74 9.72 -6.30
C GLU A 531 -18.85 10.73 -5.97
N ILE A 532 -19.08 11.65 -6.89
CA ILE A 532 -20.16 12.63 -6.90
C ILE A 532 -21.25 12.10 -7.84
N ALA A 533 -22.30 11.52 -7.26
CA ALA A 533 -23.40 10.92 -8.00
C ALA A 533 -24.55 11.93 -8.16
N GLY A 534 -24.95 12.21 -9.40
CA GLY A 534 -26.06 13.10 -9.73
C GLY A 534 -27.33 12.36 -10.11
N TYR A 535 -28.47 12.76 -9.56
CA TYR A 535 -29.78 12.18 -9.85
C TYR A 535 -30.81 13.25 -10.25
N THR A 536 -31.79 12.83 -11.04
CA THR A 536 -32.91 13.63 -11.53
C THR A 536 -34.24 12.98 -11.16
N ASP A 537 -35.35 13.70 -11.36
CA ASP A 537 -36.68 13.11 -11.23
C ASP A 537 -37.10 12.40 -12.52
N SER A 538 -38.26 11.75 -12.51
CA SER A 538 -38.78 11.03 -13.69
C SER A 538 -39.38 11.94 -14.78
N GLN A 539 -39.17 13.26 -14.72
CA GLN A 539 -39.77 14.21 -15.66
C GLN A 539 -38.80 14.52 -16.80
N GLY A 540 -39.02 13.92 -17.96
CA GLY A 540 -38.18 14.16 -19.13
C GLY A 540 -38.06 12.91 -19.99
N SER A 541 -37.12 12.95 -20.94
CA SER A 541 -36.64 11.72 -21.56
C SER A 541 -35.47 11.18 -20.77
N GLU A 542 -35.35 9.86 -20.68
CA GLU A 542 -34.25 9.15 -20.01
C GLU A 542 -32.86 9.69 -20.43
N GLY A 543 -32.62 9.82 -21.75
CA GLY A 543 -31.36 10.39 -22.26
C GLY A 543 -31.19 11.91 -22.02
N GLY A 544 -32.27 12.62 -21.73
CA GLY A 544 -32.23 14.01 -21.25
C GLY A 544 -31.82 14.07 -19.78
N ASN A 545 -32.46 13.24 -18.96
CA ASN A 545 -32.21 13.08 -17.53
C ASN A 545 -30.77 12.66 -17.26
N GLN A 546 -30.27 11.63 -17.97
CA GLN A 546 -28.89 11.15 -17.89
C GLN A 546 -27.84 12.25 -18.15
N ARG A 547 -28.06 13.06 -19.20
CA ARG A 547 -27.16 14.17 -19.52
C ARG A 547 -27.23 15.28 -18.47
N LEU A 548 -28.43 15.60 -17.98
CA LEU A 548 -28.62 16.64 -16.98
C LEU A 548 -27.99 16.24 -15.63
N SER A 549 -28.16 15.00 -15.18
CA SER A 549 -27.50 14.49 -13.98
C SER A 549 -25.98 14.56 -14.09
N GLN A 550 -25.42 14.16 -15.24
CA GLN A 550 -23.97 14.20 -15.46
C GLN A 550 -23.45 15.63 -15.43
N GLN A 551 -24.14 16.56 -16.10
CA GLN A 551 -23.76 17.97 -16.10
C GLN A 551 -23.81 18.57 -14.68
N ARG A 552 -24.78 18.19 -13.86
CA ARG A 552 -24.89 18.62 -12.47
C ARG A 552 -23.77 18.07 -11.59
N ALA A 553 -23.45 16.78 -11.72
CA ALA A 553 -22.32 16.18 -11.02
C ALA A 553 -20.99 16.86 -11.41
N ASN A 554 -20.79 17.13 -12.70
CA ASN A 554 -19.63 17.88 -13.19
C ASN A 554 -19.60 19.33 -12.65
N ALA A 555 -20.75 20.01 -12.58
CA ALA A 555 -20.81 21.37 -12.05
C ALA A 555 -20.42 21.44 -10.56
N VAL A 556 -20.76 20.41 -9.77
CA VAL A 556 -20.32 20.28 -8.37
C VAL A 556 -18.80 20.06 -8.31
N LEU A 557 -18.28 19.14 -9.12
CA LEU A 557 -16.84 18.87 -9.21
C LEU A 557 -16.03 20.13 -9.59
N ASP A 558 -16.49 20.86 -10.61
CA ASP A 558 -15.88 22.12 -11.05
C ASP A 558 -16.00 23.21 -9.96
N GLY A 559 -17.14 23.24 -9.26
CA GLY A 559 -17.36 24.13 -8.13
C GLY A 559 -16.36 23.94 -7.00
N LEU A 560 -16.01 22.69 -6.69
CA LEU A 560 -14.96 22.36 -5.70
C LEU A 560 -13.56 22.68 -6.24
N ARG A 561 -13.30 22.43 -7.53
CA ARG A 561 -12.02 22.75 -8.19
C ARG A 561 -11.70 24.25 -8.14
N VAL A 562 -12.70 25.11 -8.39
CA VAL A 562 -12.54 26.58 -8.30
C VAL A 562 -12.15 27.03 -6.89
N ARG A 563 -12.59 26.29 -5.86
CA ARG A 563 -12.26 26.53 -4.45
C ARG A 563 -10.92 25.91 -4.02
N ARG A 564 -10.13 25.46 -5.00
CA ARG A 564 -8.80 24.85 -4.81
C ARG A 564 -8.81 23.54 -4.02
N VAL A 565 -9.94 22.82 -4.02
CA VAL A 565 -9.98 21.44 -3.55
C VAL A 565 -9.19 20.57 -4.56
N PRO A 566 -8.26 19.71 -4.11
CA PRO A 566 -7.60 18.74 -4.97
C PRO A 566 -8.60 17.66 -5.43
N VAL A 567 -9.29 17.89 -6.55
CA VAL A 567 -10.34 16.99 -7.05
C VAL A 567 -9.81 15.92 -8.02
N ALA A 568 -8.52 15.59 -7.97
CA ALA A 568 -7.90 14.63 -8.90
C ALA A 568 -8.38 13.19 -8.66
N SER A 569 -8.72 12.87 -7.42
CA SER A 569 -9.24 11.59 -6.92
C SER A 569 -10.78 11.54 -6.91
N PHE A 570 -11.44 12.52 -7.55
CA PHE A 570 -12.90 12.66 -7.50
C PHE A 570 -13.50 12.30 -8.86
N ARG A 571 -14.53 11.45 -8.84
CA ARG A 571 -15.27 11.02 -10.03
C ARG A 571 -16.67 11.62 -10.03
N ALA A 572 -17.12 12.20 -11.14
CA ALA A 572 -18.49 12.69 -11.28
C ALA A 572 -19.30 11.77 -12.20
N VAL A 573 -20.41 11.22 -11.72
CA VAL A 573 -21.25 10.28 -12.47
C VAL A 573 -22.71 10.73 -12.42
N GLY A 574 -23.35 10.82 -13.58
CA GLY A 574 -24.80 11.02 -13.67
C GLY A 574 -25.52 9.67 -13.73
N TYR A 575 -26.57 9.51 -12.92
CA TYR A 575 -27.40 8.31 -12.89
C TYR A 575 -28.81 8.51 -13.48
N GLY A 576 -29.11 9.72 -13.98
CA GLY A 576 -30.41 10.03 -14.56
C GLY A 576 -31.52 9.90 -13.52
N GLU A 577 -32.56 9.15 -13.85
CA GLU A 577 -33.71 8.89 -12.97
C GLU A 577 -33.62 7.55 -12.22
N ALA A 578 -32.46 6.87 -12.31
CA ALA A 578 -32.22 5.63 -11.58
C ALA A 578 -32.24 5.85 -10.06
N ASP A 579 -32.54 4.78 -9.32
CA ASP A 579 -32.53 4.75 -7.85
C ASP A 579 -33.30 5.91 -7.18
N PRO A 580 -34.62 6.01 -7.41
CA PRO A 580 -35.46 7.02 -6.77
C PRO A 580 -35.58 6.74 -5.27
N ILE A 581 -35.39 7.77 -4.46
CA ILE A 581 -35.50 7.70 -3.00
C ILE A 581 -36.88 8.12 -2.48
N ALA A 582 -37.73 8.67 -3.35
CA ALA A 582 -39.09 9.08 -3.04
C ALA A 582 -40.02 8.94 -4.26
N ASP A 583 -41.32 9.05 -4.01
CA ASP A 583 -42.35 8.89 -5.04
C ASP A 583 -42.36 10.05 -6.05
N ASN A 584 -42.10 9.73 -7.32
CA ASN A 584 -42.08 10.68 -8.43
C ASN A 584 -43.47 11.25 -8.79
N GLU A 585 -44.57 10.69 -8.25
CA GLU A 585 -45.91 11.23 -8.49
C GLU A 585 -46.15 12.54 -7.73
N THR A 586 -45.49 12.74 -6.59
CA THR A 586 -45.62 13.95 -5.76
C THR A 586 -44.59 15.02 -6.12
N ALA A 587 -44.92 16.30 -5.91
CA ALA A 587 -43.97 17.38 -6.15
C ALA A 587 -42.79 17.31 -5.18
N GLU A 588 -43.08 16.93 -3.94
CA GLU A 588 -42.14 16.74 -2.85
C GLU A 588 -41.19 15.57 -3.12
N GLY A 589 -41.69 14.44 -3.64
CA GLY A 589 -40.87 13.28 -3.98
C GLY A 589 -40.00 13.49 -5.22
N ARG A 590 -40.47 14.24 -6.22
CA ARG A 590 -39.61 14.69 -7.34
C ARG A 590 -38.47 15.58 -6.86
N GLU A 591 -38.75 16.50 -5.94
CA GLU A 591 -37.71 17.33 -5.33
C GLU A 591 -36.76 16.53 -4.43
N ALA A 592 -37.23 15.42 -3.84
CA ALA A 592 -36.37 14.46 -3.16
C ALA A 592 -35.40 13.76 -4.11
N ASN A 593 -35.87 13.32 -5.27
CA ASN A 593 -35.06 12.59 -6.25
C ASN A 593 -34.01 13.45 -6.97
N ARG A 594 -34.23 14.77 -7.08
CA ARG A 594 -33.25 15.74 -7.60
C ARG A 594 -32.16 16.01 -6.56
N ARG A 595 -31.11 15.18 -6.52
CA ARG A 595 -30.06 15.23 -5.48
C ARG A 595 -28.66 14.97 -6.03
N ILE A 596 -27.68 15.34 -5.21
CA ILE A 596 -26.26 14.99 -5.38
C ILE A 596 -25.85 14.17 -4.16
N GLU A 597 -25.24 13.02 -4.39
CA GLU A 597 -24.68 12.16 -3.36
C GLU A 597 -23.16 12.10 -3.46
N PHE A 598 -22.52 11.84 -2.33
CA PHE A 598 -21.09 11.66 -2.22
C PHE A 598 -20.85 10.26 -1.63
N SER A 599 -19.91 9.50 -2.20
CA SER A 599 -19.54 8.18 -1.68
C SER A 599 -18.03 7.92 -1.84
N LEU A 600 -17.46 7.04 -1.02
CA LEU A 600 -16.05 6.65 -1.15
C LEU A 600 -15.86 5.64 -2.30
N ILE A 601 -14.82 5.86 -3.10
CA ILE A 601 -14.39 4.91 -4.13
C ILE A 601 -13.50 3.86 -3.44
N VAL A 602 -14.11 2.78 -2.96
CA VAL A 602 -13.37 1.67 -2.36
C VAL A 602 -12.79 0.80 -3.47
N PRO A 603 -11.47 0.61 -3.57
CA PRO A 603 -10.90 -0.37 -4.47
C PRO A 603 -11.34 -1.76 -4.03
N GLU A 604 -11.86 -2.59 -4.95
CA GLU A 604 -12.09 -4.01 -4.67
C GLU A 604 -10.78 -4.63 -4.17
N SER A 605 -10.73 -5.00 -2.89
CA SER A 605 -9.61 -5.73 -2.32
C SER A 605 -9.64 -7.14 -2.90
N THR A 606 -8.85 -7.40 -3.94
CA THR A 606 -8.46 -8.78 -4.22
C THR A 606 -7.44 -9.14 -3.14
N GLU A 607 -7.88 -9.82 -2.09
CA GLU A 607 -6.98 -10.57 -1.22
C GLU A 607 -6.17 -11.50 -2.14
N GLN A 608 -4.92 -11.13 -2.39
CA GLN A 608 -3.99 -12.00 -3.11
C GLN A 608 -3.70 -13.18 -2.19
N LYS A 609 -4.37 -14.31 -2.43
CA LYS A 609 -3.87 -15.62 -2.01
C LYS A 609 -2.40 -15.69 -2.40
N THR A 610 -1.54 -15.96 -1.43
CA THR A 610 -0.10 -15.99 -1.65
C THR A 610 0.24 -17.07 -2.68
N ALA A 611 1.31 -16.88 -3.44
CA ALA A 611 1.79 -17.87 -4.42
C ALA A 611 2.00 -19.26 -3.79
N LEU A 612 2.30 -19.32 -2.48
CA LEU A 612 2.39 -20.56 -1.71
C LEU A 612 1.03 -21.27 -1.58
N GLU A 613 -0.06 -20.54 -1.31
CA GLU A 613 -1.40 -21.11 -1.21
C GLU A 613 -1.93 -21.57 -2.57
N GLN A 614 -1.58 -20.87 -3.65
CA GLN A 614 -1.90 -21.30 -5.03
C GLN A 614 -1.16 -22.59 -5.40
N ILE A 615 0.12 -22.70 -5.03
CA ILE A 615 0.92 -23.90 -5.27
C ILE A 615 0.38 -25.08 -4.44
N GLU A 616 -0.10 -24.85 -3.22
CA GLU A 616 -0.72 -25.90 -2.39
C GLU A 616 -2.06 -26.39 -2.97
N GLU A 617 -2.90 -25.51 -3.50
CA GLU A 617 -4.16 -25.88 -4.17
C GLU A 617 -3.90 -26.62 -5.50
N GLU A 618 -2.94 -26.17 -6.31
CA GLU A 618 -2.55 -26.84 -7.56
C GLU A 618 -1.92 -28.22 -7.30
N ALA A 619 -1.11 -28.35 -6.24
CA ALA A 619 -0.55 -29.64 -5.83
C ALA A 619 -1.63 -30.58 -5.28
N ALA A 620 -2.64 -30.07 -4.59
CA ALA A 620 -3.76 -30.86 -4.10
C ALA A 620 -4.64 -31.36 -5.25
N GLN A 621 -4.92 -30.51 -6.26
CA GLN A 621 -5.67 -30.91 -7.46
C GLN A 621 -4.90 -31.93 -8.32
N ALA A 622 -3.59 -31.75 -8.51
CA ALA A 622 -2.77 -32.71 -9.23
C ALA A 622 -2.69 -34.08 -8.52
N ALA A 623 -2.75 -34.10 -7.19
CA ALA A 623 -2.82 -35.34 -6.41
C ALA A 623 -4.18 -36.03 -6.54
N GLU A 624 -5.29 -35.28 -6.60
CA GLU A 624 -6.63 -35.84 -6.80
C GLU A 624 -6.81 -36.44 -8.20
N ASP A 625 -6.31 -35.79 -9.25
CA ASP A 625 -6.36 -36.31 -10.63
C ASP A 625 -5.49 -37.57 -10.81
N ALA A 626 -4.32 -37.62 -10.18
CA ALA A 626 -3.44 -38.79 -10.22
C ALA A 626 -4.02 -40.02 -9.51
N THR A 627 -5.03 -39.85 -8.64
CA THR A 627 -5.67 -40.96 -7.93
C THR A 627 -6.87 -41.54 -8.70
N GLN A 628 -7.33 -40.88 -9.78
CA GLN A 628 -8.45 -41.34 -10.60
C GLN A 628 -8.03 -42.15 -11.86
N GLU A 629 -6.73 -42.16 -12.20
CA GLU A 629 -6.17 -42.93 -13.33
C GLU A 629 -5.43 -44.22 -12.91
N GLU A 630 -5.93 -44.97 -11.92
CA GLU A 630 -5.54 -46.39 -11.81
C GLU A 630 -6.54 -47.28 -12.61
N PRO A 631 -6.07 -48.04 -13.61
CA PRO A 631 -6.94 -48.87 -14.43
C PRO A 631 -7.33 -50.13 -13.64
N THR A 632 -8.63 -50.29 -13.37
CA THR A 632 -9.20 -51.59 -12.99
C THR A 632 -9.04 -52.59 -14.14
N GLU A 633 -8.37 -53.71 -13.81
CA GLU A 633 -8.13 -54.93 -14.61
C GLU A 633 -9.34 -55.48 -15.39
#